data_AF-A0A9Q4SZJ6-F1
#
_entry.id   AF-A0A9Q4SZJ6-F1
#
_cell.length_a   1.000
_cell.length_b   1.000
_cell.length_c   1.000
_cell.angle_alpha   90.00
_cell.angle_beta   90.00
_cell.angle_gamma   90.00
#
_symmetry.space_group_name_H-M   'P 1'
#
loop_
_entity.id
_entity.type
_entity.pdbx_description
1 polymer ?
#
loop_
_entity_poly.entity_id
_entity_poly.type
_entity_poly.pdbx_seq_one_letter_code
_entity_poly.pdbx_strand_id
1 'polypeptide(L)'
;MLIEFHFDQDFLASDDISGENAASLNNFLITFWQLQGCFFYSHKLRSDYEEWIRCLDAKFSKKWTTAFASFRHSDLNVNNEKVLEIKNTNAFCERFQGLDLVIVPNKTTYLGLDACKQVANINGIELVWSQEIFSCQCYALSLKYMEQGIEAGADIKIVWANNFKKLAKHTKRITIIDRYMLNNMHEDYSTQRNALKVFLNFLCEENKKYFVTIYSDGHEKNSDLHEFIANYIRTNKSSPFLSKPLSGIRVCSCSDAIFAQYAHDRFICMDDTVLELGRGFDLFRPKPIFASTLSYKSRYGSRFENALTKLSSNILWKEEYVY
;
A
#
# COMPACT_ATOMS: atom_id res chain seq x y z
N MET A 1 0.74 7.30 -4.42
CA MET A 1 1.62 6.15 -4.73
C MET A 1 2.46 5.88 -3.49
N LEU A 2 2.68 4.63 -3.08
CA LEU A 2 3.57 4.39 -1.92
C LEU A 2 5.03 4.79 -2.27
N ILE A 3 5.73 5.43 -1.34
CA ILE A 3 7.13 5.84 -1.45
C ILE A 3 7.97 4.94 -0.55
N GLU A 4 8.94 4.26 -1.13
CA GLU A 4 9.91 3.41 -0.44
C GLU A 4 11.08 4.29 0.00
N PHE A 5 11.21 4.53 1.31
CA PHE A 5 12.14 5.54 1.81
C PHE A 5 13.05 5.05 2.95
N HIS A 6 14.21 5.67 3.10
CA HIS A 6 15.18 5.37 4.15
C HIS A 6 15.76 6.63 4.81
N PHE A 7 16.14 6.48 6.07
CA PHE A 7 16.98 7.37 6.86
C PHE A 7 17.66 6.53 7.96
N ASP A 8 18.73 7.04 8.56
CA ASP A 8 19.52 6.31 9.56
C ASP A 8 19.78 7.13 10.84
N GLN A 9 20.77 6.72 11.62
CA GLN A 9 21.17 7.37 12.85
C GLN A 9 21.53 8.84 12.65
N ASP A 10 22.21 9.21 11.57
CA ASP A 10 22.68 10.59 11.39
C ASP A 10 21.51 11.54 11.23
N PHE A 11 20.44 11.09 10.55
CA PHE A 11 19.17 11.79 10.53
C PHE A 11 18.50 11.85 11.92
N LEU A 12 18.46 10.72 12.64
CA LEU A 12 17.80 10.68 13.95
C LEU A 12 18.54 11.48 15.04
N ALA A 13 19.84 11.70 14.87
CA ALA A 13 20.67 12.48 15.77
C ALA A 13 20.75 13.97 15.39
N SER A 14 20.12 14.39 14.28
CA SER A 14 20.25 15.75 13.79
C SER A 14 19.37 16.75 14.54
N ASP A 15 19.79 18.02 14.50
CA ASP A 15 19.02 19.14 15.02
C ASP A 15 17.70 19.36 14.25
N ASP A 16 17.53 18.77 13.06
CA ASP A 16 16.30 18.91 12.28
C ASP A 16 15.09 18.33 13.00
N ILE A 17 15.28 17.23 13.73
CA ILE A 17 14.19 16.52 14.41
C ILE A 17 14.19 16.69 15.94
N SER A 18 15.23 17.30 16.50
CA SER A 18 15.38 17.55 17.94
C SER A 18 15.38 19.05 18.30
N GLY A 19 15.62 19.95 17.35
CA GLY A 19 15.70 21.39 17.58
C GLY A 19 14.35 22.10 17.74
N GLU A 20 14.39 23.42 17.96
CA GLU A 20 13.21 24.26 18.25
C GLU A 20 12.12 24.21 17.17
N ASN A 21 12.52 24.08 15.89
CA ASN A 21 11.60 24.01 14.74
C ASN A 21 11.21 22.58 14.34
N ALA A 22 11.65 21.57 15.10
CA ALA A 22 11.48 20.17 14.75
C ALA A 22 10.03 19.68 14.73
N ALA A 23 9.12 20.39 15.41
CA ALA A 23 7.74 19.94 15.56
C ALA A 23 7.00 19.75 14.22
N SER A 24 7.19 20.69 13.29
CA SER A 24 6.54 20.65 11.97
C SER A 24 7.08 19.50 11.14
N LEU A 25 8.41 19.33 11.09
CA LEU A 25 9.06 18.25 10.36
C LEU A 25 8.68 16.86 10.91
N ASN A 26 8.71 16.69 12.23
CA ASN A 26 8.31 15.45 12.89
C ASN A 26 6.85 15.06 12.53
N ASN A 27 5.92 16.01 12.67
CA ASN A 27 4.51 15.76 12.35
C ASN A 27 4.33 15.43 10.86
N PHE A 28 5.02 16.14 9.99
CA PHE A 28 5.00 15.89 8.56
C PHE A 28 5.50 14.47 8.25
N LEU A 29 6.70 14.11 8.69
CA LEU A 29 7.33 12.81 8.39
C LEU A 29 6.49 11.63 8.90
N ILE A 30 5.94 11.74 10.11
CA ILE A 30 5.07 10.69 10.67
C ILE A 30 3.79 10.56 9.83
N THR A 31 3.20 11.67 9.41
CA THR A 31 1.99 11.67 8.55
C THR A 31 2.30 11.12 7.16
N PHE A 32 3.41 11.55 6.58
CA PHE A 32 3.94 11.06 5.32
C PHE A 32 4.13 9.55 5.37
N TRP A 33 4.82 9.04 6.40
CA TRP A 33 5.04 7.61 6.57
C TRP A 33 3.72 6.85 6.70
N GLN A 34 2.80 7.32 7.54
CA GLN A 34 1.50 6.68 7.75
C GLN A 34 0.69 6.54 6.45
N LEU A 35 0.64 7.60 5.65
CA LEU A 35 -0.25 7.66 4.50
C LEU A 35 0.39 7.10 3.22
N GLN A 36 1.69 7.37 3.04
CA GLN A 36 2.36 7.24 1.75
C GLN A 36 3.70 6.52 1.84
N GLY A 37 4.27 6.33 3.02
CA GLY A 37 5.61 5.77 3.16
C GLY A 37 5.63 4.26 3.42
N CYS A 38 6.71 3.63 2.98
CA CYS A 38 7.20 2.37 3.51
C CYS A 38 8.65 2.60 3.94
N PHE A 39 8.91 2.49 5.25
CA PHE A 39 10.24 2.73 5.79
C PHE A 39 11.12 1.50 5.61
N PHE A 40 12.24 1.65 4.92
CA PHE A 40 13.21 0.60 4.75
C PHE A 40 14.33 0.75 5.76
N TYR A 41 14.59 -0.29 6.53
CA TYR A 41 15.74 -0.36 7.44
C TYR A 41 16.20 -1.80 7.59
N SER A 42 17.45 -2.00 8.00
CA SER A 42 17.95 -3.35 8.30
C SER A 42 17.24 -3.86 9.55
N HIS A 43 16.45 -4.92 9.44
CA HIS A 43 15.77 -5.51 10.59
C HIS A 43 16.77 -5.99 11.67
N LYS A 44 18.04 -6.22 11.31
CA LYS A 44 19.15 -6.48 12.26
C LYS A 44 19.41 -5.30 13.19
N LEU A 45 19.14 -4.08 12.72
CA LEU A 45 19.30 -2.81 13.44
C LEU A 45 18.06 -2.40 14.23
N ARG A 46 17.04 -3.24 14.34
CA ARG A 46 15.78 -2.86 15.00
C ARG A 46 16.00 -2.28 16.41
N SER A 47 16.85 -2.93 17.21
CA SER A 47 17.14 -2.48 18.58
C SER A 47 17.82 -1.11 18.59
N ASP A 48 18.75 -0.89 17.65
CA ASP A 48 19.47 0.38 17.51
C ASP A 48 18.52 1.51 17.11
N TYR A 49 17.61 1.28 16.14
CA TYR A 49 16.57 2.26 15.80
C TYR A 49 15.64 2.56 16.98
N GLU A 50 15.23 1.54 17.74
CA GLU A 50 14.42 1.75 18.95
C GLU A 50 15.18 2.58 20.00
N GLU A 51 16.48 2.41 20.14
CA GLU A 51 17.34 3.23 21.01
C GLU A 51 17.47 4.66 20.51
N TRP A 52 17.80 4.86 19.23
CA TRP A 52 17.92 6.19 18.62
C TRP A 52 16.62 6.98 18.73
N ILE A 53 15.47 6.33 18.54
CA ILE A 53 14.15 6.94 18.72
C ILE A 53 13.90 7.34 20.19
N ARG A 54 14.38 6.56 21.16
CA ARG A 54 14.24 6.90 22.59
C ARG A 54 15.10 8.08 23.01
N CYS A 55 16.21 8.33 22.31
CA CYS A 55 17.06 9.49 22.52
C CYS A 55 16.44 10.81 22.03
N LEU A 56 15.36 10.75 21.24
CA LEU A 56 14.60 11.95 20.87
C LEU A 56 13.90 12.53 22.10
N ASP A 57 13.63 13.84 22.04
CA ASP A 57 12.80 14.51 23.04
C ASP A 57 11.51 13.73 23.31
N ALA A 58 11.11 13.68 24.59
CA ALA A 58 9.95 12.91 25.05
C ALA A 58 8.65 13.23 24.28
N LYS A 59 8.54 14.46 23.76
CA LYS A 59 7.43 14.92 22.91
C LYS A 59 7.35 14.18 21.56
N PHE A 60 8.49 13.79 20.97
CA PHE A 60 8.60 13.15 19.66
C PHE A 60 8.80 11.64 19.78
N SER A 61 9.61 11.18 20.74
CA SER A 61 9.97 9.76 20.89
C SER A 61 8.75 8.83 20.98
N LYS A 62 7.70 9.23 21.70
CA LYS A 62 6.45 8.45 21.78
C LYS A 62 5.75 8.28 20.43
N LYS A 63 5.70 9.35 19.61
CA LYS A 63 5.07 9.30 18.29
C LYS A 63 5.87 8.43 17.33
N TRP A 64 7.19 8.59 17.31
CA TRP A 64 8.09 7.77 16.50
C TRP A 64 8.07 6.30 16.93
N THR A 65 8.04 6.01 18.23
CA THR A 65 7.92 4.63 18.73
C THR A 65 6.62 3.99 18.24
N THR A 66 5.51 4.73 18.28
CA THR A 66 4.22 4.25 17.79
C THR A 66 4.26 4.00 16.28
N ALA A 67 4.82 4.95 15.52
CA ALA A 67 4.97 4.84 14.07
C ALA A 67 5.86 3.65 13.68
N PHE A 68 7.02 3.51 14.32
CA PHE A 68 7.97 2.42 14.07
C PHE A 68 7.41 1.03 14.40
N ALA A 69 6.55 0.93 15.41
CA ALA A 69 5.90 -0.33 15.76
C ALA A 69 4.72 -0.69 14.83
N SER A 70 4.06 0.30 14.21
CA SER A 70 2.72 0.10 13.62
C SER A 70 2.64 0.39 12.12
N PHE A 71 3.49 1.26 11.59
CA PHE A 71 3.45 1.68 10.19
C PHE A 71 4.28 0.74 9.33
N ARG A 72 4.04 0.78 8.02
CA ARG A 72 4.70 -0.10 7.06
C ARG A 72 6.20 0.08 7.05
N HIS A 73 6.90 -1.04 7.23
CA HIS A 73 8.33 -1.09 7.06
C HIS A 73 8.74 -2.40 6.37
N SER A 74 9.89 -2.36 5.71
CA SER A 74 10.45 -3.49 4.99
C SER A 74 11.95 -3.63 5.27
N ASP A 75 12.44 -4.86 5.19
CA ASP A 75 13.84 -5.15 5.45
C ASP A 75 14.70 -4.60 4.31
N LEU A 76 15.63 -3.73 4.67
CA LEU A 76 16.74 -3.37 3.82
C LEU A 76 17.84 -4.38 4.14
N ASN A 77 18.11 -5.34 3.27
CA ASN A 77 19.07 -6.42 3.54
C ASN A 77 20.52 -5.92 3.46
N VAL A 78 20.97 -5.22 4.50
CA VAL A 78 22.17 -4.40 4.46
C VAL A 78 22.90 -4.32 5.81
N ASN A 79 24.18 -3.97 5.74
CA ASN A 79 25.07 -3.80 6.89
C ASN A 79 24.93 -2.40 7.52
N ASN A 80 25.48 -2.23 8.72
CA ASN A 80 25.39 -1.03 9.59
C ASN A 80 26.12 0.22 9.08
N GLU A 81 26.56 0.25 7.82
CA GLU A 81 27.19 1.46 7.26
C GLU A 81 26.17 2.59 7.18
N LYS A 82 26.55 3.77 7.67
CA LYS A 82 25.71 4.97 7.65
C LYS A 82 25.61 5.52 6.23
N VAL A 83 24.50 6.18 5.93
CA VAL A 83 24.26 6.84 4.65
C VAL A 83 25.43 7.77 4.33
N LEU A 84 25.81 8.64 5.27
CA LEU A 84 26.85 9.65 5.04
C LEU A 84 28.28 9.08 4.92
N GLU A 85 28.49 7.81 5.26
CA GLU A 85 29.79 7.13 5.11
C GLU A 85 30.01 6.62 3.68
N ILE A 86 28.96 6.47 2.88
CA ILE A 86 29.03 5.95 1.51
C ILE A 86 29.58 7.02 0.57
N LYS A 87 30.82 6.84 0.08
CA LYS A 87 31.58 7.92 -0.57
C LYS A 87 31.29 8.15 -2.06
N ASN A 88 30.61 7.23 -2.74
CA ASN A 88 30.38 7.34 -4.18
C ASN A 88 28.98 6.88 -4.58
N THR A 89 28.52 7.36 -5.74
CA THR A 89 27.18 7.12 -6.26
C THR A 89 26.91 5.65 -6.60
N ASN A 90 27.91 4.88 -7.02
CA ASN A 90 27.72 3.47 -7.37
C ASN A 90 27.41 2.64 -6.13
N ALA A 91 28.23 2.79 -5.08
CA ALA A 91 27.99 2.15 -3.79
C ALA A 91 26.63 2.56 -3.19
N PHE A 92 26.25 3.84 -3.34
CA PHE A 92 24.93 4.32 -2.94
C PHE A 92 23.79 3.59 -3.69
N CYS A 93 23.90 3.46 -5.00
CA CYS A 93 22.88 2.79 -5.82
C CYS A 93 22.77 1.30 -5.51
N GLU A 94 23.89 0.61 -5.32
CA GLU A 94 23.92 -0.79 -4.93
C GLU A 94 23.24 -0.98 -3.57
N ARG A 95 23.50 -0.07 -2.64
CA ARG A 95 23.02 -0.13 -1.26
C ARG A 95 21.54 0.17 -1.10
N PHE A 96 21.01 1.10 -1.89
CA PHE A 96 19.62 1.57 -1.81
C PHE A 96 18.80 1.18 -3.04
N GLN A 97 19.23 0.13 -3.75
CA GLN A 97 18.56 -0.34 -4.96
C GLN A 97 17.07 -0.61 -4.69
N GLY A 98 16.21 0.00 -5.50
CA GLY A 98 14.77 -0.17 -5.41
C GLY A 98 14.07 0.71 -4.37
N LEU A 99 14.78 1.63 -3.71
CA LEU A 99 14.17 2.73 -2.97
C LEU A 99 13.84 3.90 -3.90
N ASP A 100 12.89 4.72 -3.47
CA ASP A 100 12.57 6.00 -4.11
C ASP A 100 13.32 7.17 -3.48
N LEU A 101 13.51 7.12 -2.16
CA LEU A 101 13.89 8.29 -1.36
C LEU A 101 14.88 7.93 -0.24
N VAL A 102 15.95 8.69 -0.12
CA VAL A 102 16.86 8.66 1.03
C VAL A 102 16.92 10.05 1.65
N ILE A 103 16.60 10.15 2.93
CA ILE A 103 16.52 11.40 3.68
C ILE A 103 17.78 11.53 4.54
N VAL A 104 18.45 12.68 4.46
CA VAL A 104 19.64 13.02 5.25
C VAL A 104 19.43 14.33 6.02
N PRO A 105 20.26 14.63 7.03
CA PRO A 105 20.22 15.91 7.73
C PRO A 105 20.34 17.10 6.77
N ASN A 106 19.67 18.20 7.11
CA ASN A 106 19.72 19.44 6.38
C ASN A 106 21.15 20.01 6.35
N LYS A 107 21.48 20.77 5.30
CA LYS A 107 22.79 21.38 5.08
C LYS A 107 23.97 20.40 4.95
N THR A 108 23.69 19.10 4.81
CA THR A 108 24.73 18.10 4.55
C THR A 108 25.24 18.22 3.11
N THR A 109 26.54 18.42 2.92
CA THR A 109 27.17 18.31 1.60
C THR A 109 27.53 16.85 1.33
N TYR A 110 26.78 16.18 0.45
CA TYR A 110 26.89 14.73 0.25
C TYR A 110 26.33 14.27 -1.10
N LEU A 111 27.12 13.51 -1.87
CA LEU A 111 26.75 12.91 -3.17
C LEU A 111 25.89 13.81 -4.09
N GLY A 112 26.35 15.05 -4.32
CA GLY A 112 25.66 16.01 -5.19
C GLY A 112 24.59 16.85 -4.51
N LEU A 113 24.44 16.72 -3.18
CA LEU A 113 23.79 17.70 -2.32
C LEU A 113 24.76 18.80 -1.92
N ASP A 114 24.32 20.05 -2.02
CA ASP A 114 25.03 21.24 -1.54
C ASP A 114 24.05 22.41 -1.31
N ALA A 115 24.57 23.58 -0.96
CA ALA A 115 23.77 24.79 -0.70
C ALA A 115 22.88 25.22 -1.87
N CYS A 116 23.27 24.91 -3.10
CA CYS A 116 22.55 25.24 -4.34
C CYS A 116 21.63 24.09 -4.79
N LYS A 117 21.89 22.86 -4.34
CA LYS A 117 21.16 21.65 -4.75
C LYS A 117 20.80 20.79 -3.56
N GLN A 118 19.52 20.88 -3.15
CA GLN A 118 19.02 20.26 -1.92
C GLN A 118 18.30 18.92 -2.17
N VAL A 119 18.11 18.57 -3.45
CA VAL A 119 17.65 17.27 -3.94
C VAL A 119 18.62 16.80 -5.03
N ALA A 120 19.12 15.57 -4.90
CA ALA A 120 19.95 14.92 -5.89
C ALA A 120 19.27 13.63 -6.37
N ASN A 121 19.18 13.42 -7.68
CA ASN A 121 18.73 12.14 -8.24
C ASN A 121 19.96 11.30 -8.59
N ILE A 122 20.06 10.11 -7.99
CA ILE A 122 21.14 9.16 -8.21
C ILE A 122 20.51 7.86 -8.73
N ASN A 123 20.55 7.67 -10.05
CA ASN A 123 19.95 6.51 -10.75
C ASN A 123 18.48 6.23 -10.37
N GLY A 124 17.66 7.28 -10.28
CA GLY A 124 16.23 7.14 -9.96
C GLY A 124 15.92 7.16 -8.46
N ILE A 125 16.93 7.15 -7.59
CA ILE A 125 16.77 7.34 -6.14
C ILE A 125 16.96 8.83 -5.84
N GLU A 126 15.99 9.45 -5.18
CA GLU A 126 16.11 10.82 -4.71
C GLU A 126 16.79 10.84 -3.34
N LEU A 127 17.93 11.51 -3.27
CA LEU A 127 18.64 11.84 -2.04
C LEU A 127 18.28 13.29 -1.68
N VAL A 128 17.77 13.52 -0.47
CA VAL A 128 17.19 14.82 -0.11
C VAL A 128 17.53 15.26 1.31
N TRP A 129 17.69 16.57 1.50
CA TRP A 129 17.66 17.16 2.83
C TRP A 129 16.29 17.01 3.47
N SER A 130 16.26 16.72 4.76
CA SER A 130 15.03 16.51 5.54
C SER A 130 13.94 17.57 5.35
N GLN A 131 14.32 18.84 5.18
CA GLN A 131 13.37 19.96 5.00
C GLN A 131 12.81 20.08 3.58
N GLU A 132 13.39 19.37 2.61
CA GLU A 132 13.14 19.52 1.18
C GLU A 132 12.40 18.33 0.55
N ILE A 133 11.83 17.46 1.36
CA ILE A 133 11.08 16.28 0.88
C ILE A 133 9.93 16.67 -0.05
N PHE A 134 9.32 17.84 0.15
CA PHE A 134 8.26 18.36 -0.72
C PHE A 134 8.74 18.69 -2.14
N SER A 135 10.05 18.94 -2.29
CA SER A 135 10.72 19.25 -3.55
C SER A 135 11.04 17.98 -4.36
N CYS A 136 10.86 16.78 -3.78
CA CYS A 136 11.08 15.50 -4.45
C CYS A 136 10.01 15.18 -5.50
N GLN A 137 10.46 14.68 -6.65
CA GLN A 137 9.59 14.21 -7.72
C GLN A 137 8.74 13.01 -7.30
N CYS A 138 9.30 12.08 -6.52
CA CYS A 138 8.58 10.90 -6.02
C CYS A 138 7.42 11.31 -5.11
N TYR A 139 7.60 12.38 -4.33
CA TYR A 139 6.57 12.94 -3.46
C TYR A 139 5.46 13.61 -4.28
N ALA A 140 5.82 14.46 -5.25
CA ALA A 140 4.87 15.08 -6.16
C ALA A 140 4.05 14.04 -6.96
N LEU A 141 4.70 12.98 -7.47
CA LEU A 141 4.02 11.87 -8.15
C LEU A 141 3.12 11.09 -7.19
N SER A 142 3.55 10.87 -5.96
CA SER A 142 2.71 10.24 -4.94
C SER A 142 1.42 10.99 -4.73
N LEU A 143 1.49 12.31 -4.48
CA LEU A 143 0.32 13.18 -4.34
C LEU A 143 -0.59 13.11 -5.56
N LYS A 144 -0.02 13.31 -6.76
CA LYS A 144 -0.74 13.24 -8.02
C LYS A 144 -1.56 11.95 -8.14
N TYR A 145 -0.96 10.79 -7.91
CA TYR A 145 -1.66 9.50 -8.09
C TYR A 145 -2.61 9.13 -6.95
N MET A 146 -2.61 9.85 -5.83
CA MET A 146 -3.63 9.65 -4.78
C MET A 146 -4.85 10.54 -4.96
N GLU A 147 -4.68 11.68 -5.62
CA GLU A 147 -5.73 12.67 -5.85
C GLU A 147 -6.35 12.53 -7.25
N GLN A 148 -5.57 12.09 -8.24
CA GLN A 148 -6.05 11.90 -9.60
C GLN A 148 -6.93 10.65 -9.67
N GLY A 149 -8.15 10.84 -10.17
CA GLY A 149 -9.03 9.74 -10.56
C GLY A 149 -8.46 8.95 -11.74
N ILE A 150 -9.16 7.89 -12.09
CA ILE A 150 -8.83 7.05 -13.24
C ILE A 150 -9.59 7.60 -14.45
N GLU A 151 -8.87 7.91 -15.52
CA GLU A 151 -9.45 8.43 -16.76
C GLU A 151 -10.16 7.32 -17.55
N ALA A 152 -11.17 7.72 -18.33
CA ALA A 152 -11.84 6.79 -19.24
C ALA A 152 -10.87 6.30 -20.32
N GLY A 153 -10.89 5.00 -20.60
CA GLY A 153 -9.99 4.36 -21.56
C GLY A 153 -8.56 4.15 -21.04
N ALA A 154 -8.27 4.42 -19.77
CA ALA A 154 -6.96 4.16 -19.18
C ALA A 154 -6.53 2.69 -19.35
N ASP A 155 -5.22 2.44 -19.46
CA ASP A 155 -4.68 1.07 -19.43
C ASP A 155 -4.60 0.59 -17.98
N ILE A 156 -5.26 -0.53 -17.69
CA ILE A 156 -5.26 -1.15 -16.37
C ILE A 156 -3.85 -1.50 -15.87
N LYS A 157 -2.89 -1.80 -16.75
CA LYS A 157 -1.50 -2.04 -16.38
C LYS A 157 -0.82 -0.78 -15.86
N ILE A 158 -1.11 0.37 -16.48
CA ILE A 158 -0.58 1.67 -16.05
C ILE A 158 -1.21 2.08 -14.71
N VAL A 159 -2.54 1.90 -14.58
CA VAL A 159 -3.24 2.13 -13.32
C VAL A 159 -2.69 1.23 -12.21
N TRP A 160 -2.47 -0.06 -12.50
CA TRP A 160 -1.83 -0.99 -11.56
C TRP A 160 -0.46 -0.48 -11.13
N ALA A 161 0.42 -0.17 -12.10
CA ALA A 161 1.79 0.26 -11.83
C ALA A 161 1.85 1.52 -10.95
N ASN A 162 1.01 2.52 -11.23
CA ASN A 162 1.06 3.82 -10.57
C ASN A 162 0.35 3.85 -9.21
N ASN A 163 -0.76 3.10 -9.08
CA ASN A 163 -1.64 3.18 -7.93
C ASN A 163 -1.48 1.98 -6.98
N PHE A 164 -1.44 0.75 -7.52
CA PHE A 164 -1.58 -0.45 -6.70
C PHE A 164 -0.27 -1.18 -6.44
N LYS A 165 0.66 -1.19 -7.40
CA LYS A 165 1.81 -2.10 -7.42
C LYS A 165 2.67 -2.03 -6.16
N LYS A 166 3.18 -0.85 -5.80
CA LYS A 166 4.04 -0.70 -4.61
C LYS A 166 3.30 -1.01 -3.32
N LEU A 167 2.01 -0.69 -3.24
CA LEU A 167 1.20 -1.05 -2.09
C LEU A 167 1.04 -2.58 -1.99
N ALA A 168 0.73 -3.24 -3.11
CA ALA A 168 0.67 -4.69 -3.20
C ALA A 168 2.01 -5.32 -2.79
N LYS A 169 3.15 -4.82 -3.28
CA LYS A 169 4.52 -5.26 -2.92
C LYS A 169 4.78 -5.30 -1.40
N HIS A 170 4.16 -4.42 -0.63
CA HIS A 170 4.33 -4.37 0.84
C HIS A 170 3.16 -4.92 1.66
N THR A 171 2.12 -5.44 0.98
CA THR A 171 0.91 -5.93 1.63
C THR A 171 0.89 -7.44 1.85
N LYS A 172 0.32 -7.93 2.95
CA LYS A 172 0.06 -9.38 3.13
C LYS A 172 -1.42 -9.74 3.08
N ARG A 173 -2.29 -8.83 3.54
CA ARG A 173 -3.74 -9.04 3.60
C ARG A 173 -4.47 -8.03 2.75
N ILE A 174 -5.37 -8.53 1.91
CA ILE A 174 -6.20 -7.71 1.04
C ILE A 174 -7.66 -7.98 1.41
N THR A 175 -8.43 -6.93 1.69
CA THR A 175 -9.87 -7.02 1.89
C THR A 175 -10.58 -6.19 0.85
N ILE A 176 -11.46 -6.81 0.06
CA ILE A 176 -12.24 -6.18 -0.99
C ILE A 176 -13.69 -6.10 -0.48
N ILE A 177 -14.27 -4.91 -0.54
CA ILE A 177 -15.69 -4.67 -0.26
C ILE A 177 -16.28 -4.07 -1.53
N ASP A 178 -17.07 -4.86 -2.23
CA ASP A 178 -17.74 -4.42 -3.45
C ASP A 178 -19.04 -5.21 -3.64
N ARG A 179 -20.15 -4.49 -3.59
CA ARG A 179 -21.51 -5.02 -3.72
C ARG A 179 -21.72 -5.87 -4.97
N TYR A 180 -21.11 -5.53 -6.11
CA TYR A 180 -21.42 -6.14 -7.40
C TYR A 180 -20.40 -7.17 -7.87
N MET A 181 -19.30 -7.35 -7.14
CA MET A 181 -18.18 -8.19 -7.58
C MET A 181 -18.59 -9.64 -7.91
N LEU A 182 -19.40 -10.31 -7.10
CA LEU A 182 -19.78 -11.72 -7.37
C LEU A 182 -20.73 -11.84 -8.55
N ASN A 183 -21.71 -10.93 -8.66
CA ASN A 183 -22.59 -10.83 -9.83
C ASN A 183 -21.78 -10.61 -11.12
N ASN A 184 -20.83 -9.66 -11.09
CA ASN A 184 -19.94 -9.39 -12.21
C ASN A 184 -19.06 -10.60 -12.58
N MET A 185 -18.59 -11.36 -11.59
CA MET A 185 -17.84 -12.60 -11.84
C MET A 185 -18.69 -13.66 -12.54
N HIS A 186 -19.97 -13.77 -12.18
CA HIS A 186 -20.92 -14.69 -12.82
C HIS A 186 -21.22 -14.26 -14.27
N GLU A 187 -21.51 -12.97 -14.49
CA GLU A 187 -21.71 -12.41 -15.83
C GLU A 187 -20.51 -12.62 -16.76
N ASP A 188 -19.30 -12.35 -16.25
CA ASP A 188 -18.08 -12.38 -17.05
C ASP A 188 -17.50 -13.81 -17.17
N TYR A 189 -18.15 -14.84 -16.62
CA TYR A 189 -17.62 -16.21 -16.59
C TYR A 189 -17.30 -16.76 -17.99
N SER A 190 -18.19 -16.51 -18.96
CA SER A 190 -18.04 -16.95 -20.35
C SER A 190 -16.80 -16.37 -21.04
N THR A 191 -16.32 -15.20 -20.59
CA THR A 191 -15.18 -14.50 -21.18
C THR A 191 -13.82 -15.07 -20.74
N GLN A 192 -13.78 -15.97 -19.76
CA GLN A 192 -12.57 -16.55 -19.16
C GLN A 192 -11.59 -15.52 -18.55
N ARG A 193 -11.98 -14.24 -18.49
CA ARG A 193 -11.21 -13.10 -17.99
C ARG A 193 -12.07 -12.25 -17.06
N ASN A 194 -12.42 -12.76 -15.88
CA ASN A 194 -13.11 -11.94 -14.88
C ASN A 194 -12.14 -11.03 -14.10
N ALA A 195 -12.70 -10.03 -13.43
CA ALA A 195 -11.96 -9.04 -12.65
C ALA A 195 -11.05 -9.65 -11.59
N LEU A 196 -11.50 -10.70 -10.89
CA LEU A 196 -10.70 -11.39 -9.88
C LEU A 196 -9.44 -11.99 -10.51
N LYS A 197 -9.58 -12.69 -11.63
CA LYS A 197 -8.44 -13.30 -12.33
C LYS A 197 -7.43 -12.25 -12.82
N VAL A 198 -7.90 -11.11 -13.33
CA VAL A 198 -7.03 -9.99 -13.74
C VAL A 198 -6.25 -9.44 -12.53
N PHE A 199 -6.95 -9.15 -11.44
CA PHE A 199 -6.33 -8.66 -10.20
C PHE A 199 -5.31 -9.66 -9.62
N LEU A 200 -5.66 -10.94 -9.55
CA LEU A 200 -4.76 -11.97 -9.03
C LEU A 200 -3.54 -12.20 -9.92
N ASN A 201 -3.67 -12.04 -11.24
CA ASN A 201 -2.52 -12.09 -12.14
C ASN A 201 -1.54 -10.95 -11.87
N PHE A 202 -2.03 -9.74 -11.59
CA PHE A 202 -1.16 -8.64 -11.17
C PHE A 202 -0.46 -8.94 -9.84
N LEU A 203 -1.17 -9.52 -8.87
CA LEU A 203 -0.56 -9.94 -7.61
C LEU A 203 0.52 -11.02 -7.79
N CYS A 204 0.40 -11.90 -8.79
CA CYS A 204 1.42 -12.91 -9.10
C CYS A 204 2.78 -12.29 -9.46
N GLU A 205 2.80 -11.10 -10.05
CA GLU A 205 4.03 -10.42 -10.47
C GLU A 205 4.93 -10.07 -9.28
N GLU A 206 4.35 -9.93 -8.09
CA GLU A 206 5.08 -9.61 -6.85
C GLU A 206 5.75 -10.84 -6.20
N ASN A 207 5.63 -12.02 -6.82
CA ASN A 207 6.22 -13.29 -6.38
C ASN A 207 6.00 -13.59 -4.87
N LYS A 208 4.79 -13.32 -4.39
CA LYS A 208 4.41 -13.58 -3.00
C LYS A 208 2.94 -13.97 -2.88
N LYS A 209 2.60 -14.55 -1.73
CA LYS A 209 1.24 -14.99 -1.41
C LYS A 209 0.49 -13.98 -0.54
N TYR A 210 -0.78 -13.81 -0.84
CA TYR A 210 -1.70 -12.90 -0.17
C TYR A 210 -2.88 -13.68 0.43
N PHE A 211 -3.39 -13.19 1.57
CA PHE A 211 -4.71 -13.62 2.04
C PHE A 211 -5.75 -12.61 1.58
N VAL A 212 -6.69 -13.04 0.73
CA VAL A 212 -7.71 -12.16 0.12
C VAL A 212 -9.07 -12.45 0.76
N THR A 213 -9.72 -11.43 1.33
CA THR A 213 -11.10 -11.50 1.80
C THR A 213 -12.00 -10.65 0.91
N ILE A 214 -13.13 -11.18 0.48
CA ILE A 214 -14.09 -10.49 -0.41
C ILE A 214 -15.44 -10.44 0.29
N TYR A 215 -16.01 -9.24 0.40
CA TYR A 215 -17.40 -9.01 0.78
C TYR A 215 -18.16 -8.48 -0.43
N SER A 216 -19.23 -9.17 -0.81
CA SER A 216 -20.09 -8.79 -1.94
C SER A 216 -21.51 -9.30 -1.72
N ASP A 217 -22.46 -8.89 -2.56
CA ASP A 217 -23.77 -9.55 -2.61
C ASP A 217 -23.65 -10.83 -3.45
N GLY A 218 -23.76 -11.96 -2.77
CA GLY A 218 -23.74 -13.30 -3.36
C GLY A 218 -25.08 -14.02 -3.24
N HIS A 219 -26.15 -13.29 -2.92
CA HIS A 219 -27.48 -13.82 -2.58
C HIS A 219 -27.44 -14.80 -1.39
N GLU A 220 -28.57 -15.48 -1.14
CA GLU A 220 -28.72 -16.48 -0.08
C GLU A 220 -27.90 -17.75 -0.35
N LYS A 221 -27.67 -18.52 0.71
CA LYS A 221 -27.00 -19.82 0.61
C LYS A 221 -27.84 -20.78 -0.24
N ASN A 222 -27.17 -21.58 -1.07
CA ASN A 222 -27.74 -22.49 -2.06
C ASN A 222 -28.53 -21.80 -3.19
N SER A 223 -28.32 -20.50 -3.41
CA SER A 223 -28.76 -19.85 -4.64
C SER A 223 -27.83 -20.21 -5.80
N ASP A 224 -28.31 -20.01 -7.04
CA ASP A 224 -27.49 -20.24 -8.26
C ASP A 224 -26.14 -19.50 -8.19
N LEU A 225 -26.13 -18.27 -7.67
CA LEU A 225 -24.92 -17.47 -7.52
C LEU A 225 -23.98 -18.05 -6.46
N HIS A 226 -24.51 -18.48 -5.30
CA HIS A 226 -23.70 -19.15 -4.28
C HIS A 226 -23.06 -20.43 -4.82
N GLU A 227 -23.86 -21.31 -5.44
CA GLU A 227 -23.37 -22.57 -6.00
C GLU A 227 -22.32 -22.33 -7.09
N PHE A 228 -22.55 -21.34 -7.96
CA PHE A 228 -21.58 -20.93 -8.96
C PHE A 228 -20.25 -20.50 -8.34
N ILE A 229 -20.27 -19.59 -7.36
CA ILE A 229 -19.05 -19.06 -6.73
C ILE A 229 -18.30 -20.15 -5.97
N ALA A 230 -19.00 -20.95 -5.17
CA ALA A 230 -18.42 -22.07 -4.43
C ALA A 230 -17.77 -23.07 -5.40
N ASN A 231 -18.47 -23.44 -6.48
CA ASN A 231 -17.94 -24.34 -7.49
C ASN A 231 -16.76 -23.74 -8.27
N TYR A 232 -16.81 -22.44 -8.59
CA TYR A 232 -15.75 -21.73 -9.30
C TYR A 232 -14.44 -21.78 -8.51
N ILE A 233 -14.46 -21.42 -7.22
CA ILE A 233 -13.26 -21.42 -6.38
C ILE A 233 -12.77 -22.85 -6.16
N ARG A 234 -13.67 -23.78 -5.82
CA ARG A 234 -13.34 -25.19 -5.58
C ARG A 234 -12.67 -25.84 -6.78
N THR A 235 -13.23 -25.66 -7.98
CA THR A 235 -12.70 -26.26 -9.21
C THR A 235 -11.36 -25.63 -9.64
N ASN A 236 -11.17 -24.34 -9.36
CA ASN A 236 -9.94 -23.63 -9.69
C ASN A 236 -8.90 -23.65 -8.56
N LYS A 237 -9.14 -24.35 -7.45
CA LYS A 237 -8.25 -24.33 -6.27
C LYS A 237 -6.80 -24.70 -6.59
N SER A 238 -6.59 -25.70 -7.44
CA SER A 238 -5.25 -26.12 -7.86
C SER A 238 -4.70 -25.35 -9.05
N SER A 239 -5.48 -24.42 -9.62
CA SER A 239 -5.05 -23.65 -10.79
C SER A 239 -3.91 -22.70 -10.41
N PRO A 240 -2.95 -22.43 -11.32
CA PRO A 240 -1.85 -21.51 -11.05
C PRO A 240 -2.30 -20.07 -10.72
N PHE A 241 -3.42 -19.61 -11.28
CA PHE A 241 -3.87 -18.22 -11.07
C PHE A 241 -4.46 -17.99 -9.68
N LEU A 242 -4.91 -19.03 -8.97
CA LEU A 242 -5.29 -18.96 -7.55
C LEU A 242 -4.14 -19.37 -6.64
N SER A 243 -3.50 -20.51 -6.91
CA SER A 243 -2.49 -21.10 -6.00
C SER A 243 -1.16 -20.34 -5.93
N LYS A 244 -0.76 -19.61 -6.99
CA LYS A 244 0.47 -18.80 -6.95
C LYS A 244 0.31 -17.53 -6.10
N PRO A 245 -0.71 -16.67 -6.33
CA PRO A 245 -0.82 -15.42 -5.59
C PRO A 245 -1.52 -15.58 -4.23
N LEU A 246 -2.26 -16.66 -3.96
CA LEU A 246 -3.00 -16.78 -2.72
C LEU A 246 -2.31 -17.70 -1.71
N SER A 247 -2.28 -17.27 -0.44
CA SER A 247 -2.18 -18.18 0.71
C SER A 247 -3.56 -18.60 1.19
N GLY A 248 -4.58 -17.78 0.95
CA GLY A 248 -5.96 -18.09 1.25
C GLY A 248 -6.91 -17.10 0.59
N ILE A 249 -8.14 -17.54 0.35
CA ILE A 249 -9.26 -16.70 -0.05
C ILE A 249 -10.46 -16.97 0.84
N ARG A 250 -11.13 -15.90 1.27
CA ARG A 250 -12.41 -15.93 1.96
C ARG A 250 -13.40 -15.08 1.18
N VAL A 251 -14.54 -15.66 0.81
CA VAL A 251 -15.64 -14.95 0.16
C VAL A 251 -16.84 -14.97 1.08
N CYS A 252 -17.38 -13.79 1.40
CA CYS A 252 -18.51 -13.59 2.29
C CYS A 252 -19.63 -12.91 1.50
N SER A 253 -20.81 -13.55 1.45
CA SER A 253 -22.02 -12.91 0.94
C SER A 253 -22.70 -12.13 2.05
N CYS A 254 -23.10 -10.90 1.76
CA CYS A 254 -23.97 -10.07 2.62
C CYS A 254 -25.14 -9.55 1.77
N SER A 255 -26.29 -9.32 2.39
CA SER A 255 -27.46 -8.85 1.64
C SER A 255 -27.26 -7.45 1.07
N ASP A 256 -27.91 -7.21 -0.06
CA ASP A 256 -27.97 -5.92 -0.75
C ASP A 256 -28.28 -4.73 0.17
N ALA A 257 -29.22 -4.93 1.10
CA ALA A 257 -29.66 -3.91 2.06
C ALA A 257 -28.52 -3.45 2.98
N ILE A 258 -27.65 -4.37 3.42
CA ILE A 258 -26.51 -4.02 4.28
C ILE A 258 -25.49 -3.19 3.51
N PHE A 259 -25.25 -3.51 2.23
CA PHE A 259 -24.39 -2.67 1.38
C PHE A 259 -24.97 -1.28 1.17
N ALA A 260 -26.26 -1.19 0.81
CA ALA A 260 -26.92 0.09 0.60
C ALA A 260 -26.85 1.00 1.84
N GLN A 261 -26.91 0.42 3.05
CA GLN A 261 -26.90 1.17 4.30
C GLN A 261 -25.49 1.53 4.81
N TYR A 262 -24.52 0.62 4.70
CA TYR A 262 -23.23 0.75 5.40
C TYR A 262 -22.00 0.73 4.50
N ALA A 263 -22.13 0.29 3.25
CA ALA A 263 -21.01 0.09 2.32
C ALA A 263 -21.40 0.47 0.88
N HIS A 264 -21.98 1.67 0.73
CA HIS A 264 -22.31 2.21 -0.60
C HIS A 264 -21.03 2.43 -1.43
N ASP A 265 -19.98 2.92 -0.76
CA ASP A 265 -18.64 3.08 -1.33
C ASP A 265 -17.96 1.72 -1.47
N ARG A 266 -17.13 1.55 -2.50
CA ARG A 266 -16.37 0.30 -2.74
C ARG A 266 -14.93 0.48 -2.31
N PHE A 267 -14.39 -0.54 -1.66
CA PHE A 267 -13.09 -0.48 -1.02
C PHE A 267 -12.20 -1.62 -1.45
N ILE A 268 -10.92 -1.32 -1.63
CA ILE A 268 -9.84 -2.29 -1.54
C ILE A 268 -8.97 -1.84 -0.38
N CYS A 269 -8.89 -2.63 0.68
CA CYS A 269 -7.98 -2.39 1.80
C CYS A 269 -6.77 -3.32 1.69
N MET A 270 -5.60 -2.73 1.69
CA MET A 270 -4.30 -3.39 1.67
C MET A 270 -3.60 -3.05 2.99
N ASP A 271 -3.66 -4.01 3.92
CA ASP A 271 -3.29 -3.87 5.34
C ASP A 271 -3.93 -2.67 6.06
N ASP A 272 -3.25 -1.52 6.10
CA ASP A 272 -3.64 -0.29 6.80
C ASP A 272 -4.05 0.85 5.85
N THR A 273 -3.98 0.64 4.54
CA THR A 273 -4.40 1.61 3.52
C THR A 273 -5.64 1.15 2.80
N VAL A 274 -6.59 2.08 2.67
CA VAL A 274 -7.86 1.88 1.98
C VAL A 274 -7.84 2.70 0.70
N LEU A 275 -8.08 2.01 -0.41
CA LEU A 275 -8.41 2.61 -1.70
C LEU A 275 -9.93 2.62 -1.84
N GLU A 276 -10.52 3.80 -1.86
CA GLU A 276 -11.95 3.98 -2.12
C GLU A 276 -12.14 4.26 -3.62
N LEU A 277 -12.97 3.44 -4.26
CA LEU A 277 -13.11 3.36 -5.71
C LEU A 277 -14.56 3.67 -6.12
N GLY A 278 -14.75 4.71 -6.93
CA GLY A 278 -16.08 5.12 -7.39
C GLY A 278 -16.81 4.03 -8.20
N ARG A 279 -16.07 3.25 -9.00
CA ARG A 279 -16.57 2.09 -9.76
C ARG A 279 -16.23 0.74 -9.11
N GLY A 280 -15.49 0.73 -8.01
CA GLY A 280 -15.11 -0.51 -7.34
C GLY A 280 -14.23 -1.41 -8.21
N PHE A 281 -14.47 -2.70 -8.11
CA PHE A 281 -13.71 -3.77 -8.75
C PHE A 281 -14.02 -3.92 -10.24
N ASP A 282 -15.02 -3.19 -10.76
CA ASP A 282 -15.26 -3.06 -12.21
C ASP A 282 -14.00 -2.59 -12.97
N LEU A 283 -13.10 -1.87 -12.29
CA LEU A 283 -11.81 -1.43 -12.83
C LEU A 283 -10.99 -2.56 -13.47
N PHE A 284 -11.11 -3.80 -12.97
CA PHE A 284 -10.34 -4.94 -13.45
C PHE A 284 -11.09 -5.82 -14.46
N ARG A 285 -12.31 -5.45 -14.85
CA ARG A 285 -13.12 -6.22 -15.81
C ARG A 285 -12.55 -6.15 -17.22
N PRO A 286 -12.86 -7.12 -18.09
CA PRO A 286 -12.42 -7.14 -19.49
C PRO A 286 -13.28 -6.20 -20.35
N LYS A 287 -13.53 -4.98 -19.87
CA LYS A 287 -14.36 -3.95 -20.49
C LYS A 287 -13.57 -2.63 -20.49
N PRO A 288 -13.88 -1.68 -21.39
CA PRO A 288 -13.26 -0.36 -21.35
C PRO A 288 -13.39 0.27 -19.95
N ILE A 289 -12.28 0.79 -19.42
CA ILE A 289 -12.29 1.49 -18.14
C ILE A 289 -13.10 2.78 -18.30
N PHE A 290 -14.10 2.97 -17.45
CA PHE A 290 -14.82 4.23 -17.35
C PHE A 290 -14.13 5.15 -16.34
N ALA A 291 -14.34 6.45 -16.50
CA ALA A 291 -13.85 7.41 -15.52
C ALA A 291 -14.34 7.05 -14.11
N SER A 292 -13.42 7.02 -13.15
CA SER A 292 -13.70 6.64 -11.76
C SER A 292 -12.89 7.50 -10.81
N THR A 293 -13.48 7.83 -9.67
CA THR A 293 -12.71 8.36 -8.54
C THR A 293 -11.87 7.24 -7.92
N LEU A 294 -10.72 7.64 -7.40
CA LEU A 294 -9.82 6.84 -6.58
C LEU A 294 -9.33 7.76 -5.46
N SER A 295 -9.42 7.33 -4.21
CA SER A 295 -8.85 8.09 -3.09
C SER A 295 -8.17 7.17 -2.09
N TYR A 296 -7.06 7.64 -1.53
CA TYR A 296 -6.26 6.92 -0.54
C TYR A 296 -6.61 7.44 0.85
N LYS A 297 -6.92 6.52 1.75
CA LYS A 297 -7.22 6.83 3.14
C LYS A 297 -6.51 5.86 4.06
N SER A 298 -6.14 6.33 5.25
CA SER A 298 -5.83 5.41 6.34
C SER A 298 -7.07 4.59 6.68
N ARG A 299 -6.88 3.31 6.97
CA ARG A 299 -7.92 2.39 7.44
C ARG A 299 -8.80 3.00 8.53
N TYR A 300 -8.16 3.55 9.57
CA TYR A 300 -8.85 4.17 10.71
C TYR A 300 -9.43 5.56 10.43
N GLY A 301 -8.97 6.22 9.36
CA GLY A 301 -9.48 7.52 8.91
C GLY A 301 -10.59 7.43 7.86
N SER A 302 -11.07 6.22 7.55
CA SER A 302 -12.03 5.95 6.50
C SER A 302 -13.32 5.29 7.03
N ARG A 303 -14.35 5.20 6.18
CA ARG A 303 -15.58 4.46 6.50
C ARG A 303 -15.40 2.94 6.42
N PHE A 304 -14.24 2.46 5.99
CA PHE A 304 -13.95 1.05 5.78
C PHE A 304 -14.16 0.21 7.04
N GLU A 305 -13.66 0.63 8.19
CA GLU A 305 -13.79 -0.16 9.43
C GLU A 305 -15.25 -0.34 9.85
N ASN A 306 -16.06 0.72 9.70
CA ASN A 306 -17.48 0.64 9.98
C ASN A 306 -18.18 -0.32 9.00
N ALA A 307 -17.92 -0.16 7.69
CA ALA A 307 -18.43 -1.04 6.65
C ALA A 307 -18.06 -2.51 6.92
N LEU A 308 -16.77 -2.78 7.18
CA LEU A 308 -16.25 -4.11 7.47
C LEU A 308 -16.90 -4.72 8.72
N THR A 309 -17.04 -3.96 9.80
CA THR A 309 -17.68 -4.41 11.03
C THR A 309 -19.14 -4.81 10.80
N LYS A 310 -19.88 -3.98 10.04
CA LYS A 310 -21.29 -4.24 9.74
C LYS A 310 -21.46 -5.44 8.80
N LEU A 311 -20.66 -5.54 7.75
CA LEU A 311 -20.70 -6.66 6.81
C LEU A 311 -20.30 -7.98 7.49
N SER A 312 -19.21 -7.99 8.25
CA SER A 312 -18.74 -9.20 8.94
C SER A 312 -19.71 -9.74 9.99
N SER A 313 -20.57 -8.88 10.53
CA SER A 313 -21.64 -9.27 11.47
C SER A 313 -22.93 -9.76 10.80
N ASN A 314 -23.08 -9.57 9.48
CA ASN A 314 -24.31 -9.87 8.72
C ASN A 314 -24.02 -10.74 7.48
N ILE A 315 -23.17 -11.76 7.66
CA ILE A 315 -22.80 -12.70 6.60
C ILE A 315 -23.93 -13.72 6.41
N LEU A 316 -24.45 -13.84 5.18
CA LEU A 316 -25.41 -14.87 4.79
C LEU A 316 -24.74 -16.23 4.63
N TRP A 317 -23.59 -16.26 3.95
CA TRP A 317 -22.73 -17.43 3.82
C TRP A 317 -21.27 -17.05 3.60
N LYS A 318 -20.37 -17.98 3.90
CA LYS A 318 -18.94 -17.84 3.68
C LYS A 318 -18.33 -19.09 3.03
N GLU A 319 -17.41 -18.85 2.12
CA GLU A 319 -16.58 -19.85 1.46
C GLU A 319 -15.11 -19.52 1.76
N GLU A 320 -14.34 -20.47 2.27
CA GLU A 320 -12.94 -20.23 2.68
C GLU A 320 -12.02 -21.36 2.25
N TYR A 321 -10.92 -21.00 1.60
CA TYR A 321 -9.94 -21.94 1.06
C TYR A 321 -8.52 -21.45 1.33
N VAL A 322 -7.63 -22.39 1.66
CA VAL A 322 -6.19 -22.17 1.90
C VAL A 322 -5.38 -22.87 0.78
N TYR A 323 -4.24 -22.28 0.40
CA TYR A 323 -3.42 -22.65 -0.77
C TYR A 323 -1.93 -22.81 -0.48
#